data_AF-A0AAW6IWL4-F1
#
_entry.id   AF-A0AAW6IWL4-F1
#
_cell.length_a   1.000
_cell.length_b   1.000
_cell.length_c   1.000
_cell.angle_alpha   90.00
_cell.angle_beta   90.00
_cell.angle_gamma   90.00
#
_symmetry.space_group_name_H-M   'P 1'
#
loop_
_entity.id
_entity.type
_entity.pdbx_description
1 polymer ?
#
loop_
_entity_poly.entity_id
_entity_poly.type
_entity_poly.pdbx_seq_one_letter_code
_entity_poly.pdbx_strand_id
1 'polypeptide(L)'
;MIFKPEGWVVLKSKSEENDNLYLIFGSWREGDRWRLSSGSKSLPHLSDCGNYWIWPQISGSIYELPVGEENGYTFYTGAVLDDLLAKGYRDVTQLKLIALKGIMEDK
;
A
#
# COMPACT_ATOMS: atom_id res chain seq x y z
N MET A 1 2.75 14.86 -5.94
CA MET A 1 1.30 14.58 -6.13
C MET A 1 0.80 13.80 -4.94
N ILE A 2 -0.39 14.11 -4.41
CA ILE A 2 -0.96 13.45 -3.24
C ILE A 2 -2.08 12.51 -3.68
N PHE A 3 -2.11 11.29 -3.15
CA PHE A 3 -3.16 10.29 -3.34
C PHE A 3 -3.84 10.00 -2.01
N LYS A 4 -5.18 10.00 -2.00
CA LYS A 4 -6.00 9.75 -0.82
C LYS A 4 -6.98 8.61 -1.11
N PRO A 5 -6.53 7.34 -1.07
CA PRO A 5 -7.43 6.21 -1.19
C PRO A 5 -8.36 6.13 0.03
N GLU A 6 -9.55 5.58 -0.18
CA GLU A 6 -10.52 5.36 0.90
C GLU A 6 -10.19 4.09 1.68
N GLY A 7 -9.68 3.06 1.00
CA GLY A 7 -9.12 1.88 1.65
C GLY A 7 -7.83 1.45 1.00
N TRP A 8 -7.00 0.75 1.76
CA TRP A 8 -5.63 0.49 1.35
C TRP A 8 -5.09 -0.79 1.97
N VAL A 9 -4.07 -1.36 1.34
CA VAL A 9 -3.27 -2.45 1.93
C VAL A 9 -1.79 -2.24 1.66
N VAL A 10 -0.95 -2.81 2.51
CA VAL A 10 0.50 -2.84 2.32
C VAL A 10 0.92 -4.17 1.70
N LEU A 11 1.67 -4.06 0.62
CA LEU A 11 2.35 -5.16 -0.03
C LEU A 11 3.84 -5.04 0.19
N LYS A 12 4.50 -6.15 0.50
CA LYS A 12 5.95 -6.25 0.55
C LYS A 12 6.43 -7.03 -0.65
N SER A 13 7.34 -6.46 -1.43
CA SER A 13 8.04 -7.25 -2.43
C SER A 13 9.13 -8.10 -1.77
N LYS A 14 9.26 -9.35 -2.20
CA LYS A 14 10.45 -10.15 -1.91
C LYS A 14 11.43 -9.95 -3.05
N SER A 15 12.42 -9.07 -2.85
CA SER A 15 13.64 -9.05 -3.66
C SER A 15 14.72 -9.89 -2.96
N GLU A 16 15.56 -10.60 -3.72
CA GLU A 16 16.74 -11.29 -3.17
C GLU A 16 17.76 -10.29 -2.60
N GLU A 17 17.76 -9.05 -3.11
CA GLU A 17 18.52 -7.95 -2.55
C GLU A 17 17.67 -7.24 -1.49
N ASN A 18 17.81 -7.71 -0.25
CA ASN A 18 17.63 -7.14 1.11
C ASN A 18 16.92 -5.79 1.40
N ASP A 19 16.41 -5.05 0.42
CA ASP A 19 15.67 -3.82 0.61
C ASP A 19 14.18 -4.13 0.71
N ASN A 20 13.63 -3.96 1.91
CA ASN A 20 12.19 -4.01 2.16
C ASN A 20 11.50 -2.88 1.37
N LEU A 21 11.02 -3.19 0.17
CA LEU A 21 10.19 -2.27 -0.60
C LEU A 21 8.72 -2.51 -0.25
N TYR A 22 8.11 -1.49 0.35
CA TYR A 22 6.70 -1.48 0.71
C TYR A 22 5.91 -0.77 -0.37
N LEU A 23 4.95 -1.45 -0.98
CA LEU A 23 4.01 -0.89 -1.92
C LEU A 23 2.65 -0.72 -1.26
N ILE A 24 1.95 0.35 -1.63
CA ILE A 24 0.57 0.59 -1.27
C ILE A 24 -0.31 0.21 -2.45
N PHE A 25 -1.28 -0.67 -2.21
CA PHE A 25 -2.43 -0.82 -3.08
C PHE A 25 -3.57 0.04 -2.50
N GLY A 26 -3.94 1.09 -3.23
CA GLY A 26 -5.04 1.99 -2.87
C GLY A 26 -6.30 1.64 -3.64
N SER A 27 -7.43 1.69 -2.94
CA SER A 27 -8.78 1.49 -3.48
C SER A 27 -9.64 2.73 -3.22
N TRP A 28 -10.41 3.11 -4.24
CA TRP A 28 -11.42 4.17 -4.19
C TRP A 28 -12.76 3.52 -4.52
N ARG A 29 -13.73 3.60 -3.60
CA ARG A 29 -15.07 3.02 -3.81
C ARG A 29 -15.78 3.76 -4.94
N GLU A 30 -15.52 5.06 -5.08
CA GLU A 30 -16.01 5.83 -6.21
C GLU A 30 -15.38 5.34 -7.54
N GLY A 31 -16.22 4.68 -8.34
CA GLY A 31 -15.86 4.15 -9.64
C GLY A 31 -15.01 2.88 -9.59
N ASP A 32 -14.95 2.21 -8.43
CA ASP A 32 -14.19 0.96 -8.23
C ASP A 32 -12.74 1.05 -8.71
N ARG A 33 -12.12 2.21 -8.50
CA ARG A 33 -10.78 2.51 -9.00
C ARG A 33 -9.75 1.96 -8.03
N TRP A 34 -8.64 1.50 -8.58
CA TRP A 34 -7.49 1.06 -7.80
C TRP A 34 -6.19 1.62 -8.36
N ARG A 35 -5.16 1.63 -7.53
CA ARG A 35 -3.81 1.98 -7.95
C ARG A 35 -2.77 1.26 -7.09
N LEU A 36 -1.73 0.76 -7.74
CA LEU A 36 -0.51 0.35 -7.06
C LEU A 36 0.51 1.51 -7.08
N SER A 37 1.06 1.82 -5.91
CA SER A 37 2.09 2.84 -5.74
C SER A 37 3.44 2.42 -6.37
N SER A 38 4.38 3.36 -6.46
CA SER A 38 5.76 3.07 -6.86
C SER A 38 6.59 2.41 -5.75
N GLY A 39 6.03 2.29 -4.55
CA GLY A 39 6.71 1.78 -3.37
C GLY A 39 7.53 2.81 -2.61
N SER A 40 7.92 2.40 -1.39
CA SER A 40 8.71 3.17 -0.43
C SER A 40 9.66 2.25 0.32
N LYS A 41 10.88 2.75 0.59
CA LYS A 41 11.84 2.11 1.50
C LYS A 41 11.74 2.67 2.93
N SER A 42 11.01 3.76 3.09
CA SER A 42 10.80 4.41 4.39
C SER A 42 9.49 3.96 5.00
N LEU A 43 9.43 3.94 6.33
CA LEU A 43 8.19 3.70 7.06
C LEU A 43 7.31 4.96 7.03
N PRO A 44 5.97 4.80 7.09
CA PRO A 44 5.08 5.95 7.20
C PRO A 44 5.24 6.62 8.56
N HIS A 45 4.71 7.83 8.67
CA HIS A 45 4.49 8.50 9.94
C HIS A 45 3.03 8.90 10.05
N LEU A 46 2.56 9.06 11.28
CA LEU A 46 1.21 9.55 11.52
C LEU A 46 1.16 11.06 11.25
N SER A 47 0.08 11.54 10.63
CA SER A 47 -0.17 12.97 10.45
C SER A 47 -0.39 13.67 11.78
N ASP A 48 -0.19 14.98 11.83
CA ASP A 48 -0.38 15.79 13.05
C ASP A 48 -1.80 15.68 13.63
N CYS A 49 -2.80 15.47 12.78
CA CYS A 49 -4.19 15.26 13.19
C CYS A 49 -4.52 13.82 13.59
N GLY A 50 -3.57 12.88 13.49
CA GLY A 50 -3.76 11.47 13.86
C GLY A 50 -4.64 10.65 12.91
N ASN A 51 -5.22 11.26 11.88
CA ASN A 51 -6.23 10.61 11.04
C ASN A 51 -5.65 9.88 9.83
N TYR A 52 -4.39 10.15 9.47
CA TYR A 52 -3.77 9.59 8.28
C TYR A 52 -2.36 9.08 8.54
N TRP A 53 -2.01 7.94 7.95
CA TRP A 53 -0.63 7.58 7.72
C TRP A 53 -0.13 8.28 6.47
N ILE A 54 0.95 9.04 6.62
CA ILE A 54 1.61 9.76 5.54
C ILE A 54 2.77 8.91 5.03
N TRP A 55 2.68 8.46 3.79
CA TRP A 55 3.66 7.54 3.21
C TRP A 55 4.27 8.06 1.90
N PRO A 56 5.48 8.66 1.96
CA PRO A 56 6.21 9.13 0.77
C PRO A 56 6.64 7.96 -0.12
N GLN A 57 6.53 8.14 -1.43
CA GLN A 57 6.86 7.14 -2.44
C GLN A 57 8.08 7.54 -3.27
N ILE A 58 8.78 6.56 -3.83
CA ILE A 58 9.98 6.74 -4.67
C ILE A 58 9.71 7.68 -5.87
N SER A 59 8.51 7.63 -6.43
CA SER A 59 8.08 8.53 -7.52
C SER A 59 7.90 10.00 -7.13
N GLY A 60 8.10 10.36 -5.85
CA GLY A 60 7.79 11.70 -5.32
C GLY A 60 6.30 11.94 -5.05
N SER A 61 5.47 10.90 -5.15
CA SER A 61 4.09 10.96 -4.69
C SER A 61 3.99 10.70 -3.19
N ILE A 62 2.90 11.17 -2.58
CA ILE A 62 2.59 10.92 -1.17
C ILE A 62 1.23 10.24 -1.12
N TYR A 63 1.12 9.18 -0.32
CA TYR A 63 -0.15 8.56 0.00
C TYR A 63 -0.56 8.99 1.40
N GLU A 64 -1.77 9.53 1.53
CA GLU A 64 -2.42 9.79 2.82
C GLU A 64 -3.44 8.68 3.05
N LEU A 65 -3.13 7.78 3.96
CA LEU A 65 -3.90 6.57 4.19
C LEU A 65 -4.77 6.74 5.44
N PRO A 66 -6.10 6.75 5.34
CA PRO A 66 -6.96 6.91 6.50
C PRO A 66 -6.72 5.80 7.52
N VAL A 67 -6.53 6.19 8.78
CA VAL A 67 -6.36 5.25 9.89
C VAL A 67 -7.67 4.48 10.09
N GLY A 68 -7.56 3.16 10.24
CA GLY A 68 -8.73 2.27 10.43
C GLY A 68 -9.32 1.70 9.14
N GLU A 69 -8.89 2.16 7.96
CA GLU A 69 -9.38 1.67 6.66
C GLU A 69 -8.38 0.73 5.95
N GLU A 70 -7.49 0.10 6.71
CA GLU A 70 -6.66 -0.98 6.20
C GLU A 70 -7.56 -2.17 5.80
N ASN A 71 -7.32 -2.75 4.62
CA ASN A 71 -8.19 -3.73 3.95
C ASN A 71 -9.56 -3.17 3.49
N GLY A 72 -9.73 -1.84 3.42
CA GLY A 72 -10.97 -1.18 3.01
C GLY A 72 -11.29 -1.20 1.51
N TYR A 73 -11.09 -2.31 0.81
CA TYR A 73 -11.35 -2.44 -0.63
C TYR A 73 -12.78 -2.92 -0.95
N THR A 74 -13.22 -2.66 -2.18
CA THR A 74 -14.49 -3.20 -2.73
C THR A 74 -14.31 -4.64 -3.21
N PHE A 75 -15.41 -5.33 -3.54
CA PHE A 75 -15.36 -6.69 -4.10
C PHE A 75 -14.49 -6.75 -5.37
N TYR A 76 -14.67 -5.80 -6.29
CA TYR A 76 -13.89 -5.74 -7.52
C TYR A 76 -12.41 -5.47 -7.25
N THR A 77 -12.09 -4.46 -6.46
CA THR A 77 -10.69 -4.11 -6.18
C THR A 77 -9.99 -5.18 -5.32
N GLY A 78 -10.73 -5.93 -4.52
CA GLY A 78 -10.26 -7.14 -3.85
C GLY A 78 -9.89 -8.25 -4.83
N ALA A 79 -10.73 -8.54 -5.83
CA ALA A 79 -10.39 -9.52 -6.87
C ALA A 79 -9.15 -9.12 -7.68
N VAL A 80 -8.96 -7.82 -7.94
CA VAL A 80 -7.73 -7.30 -8.55
C VAL A 80 -6.52 -7.52 -7.65
N LEU A 81 -6.66 -7.26 -6.34
CA LEU A 81 -5.60 -7.51 -5.37
C LEU A 81 -5.20 -8.99 -5.33
N ASP A 82 -6.17 -9.91 -5.34
CA ASP A 82 -5.91 -11.35 -5.38
C ASP A 82 -5.13 -11.75 -6.64
N ASP A 83 -5.48 -11.18 -7.80
CA ASP A 83 -4.76 -11.41 -9.06
C ASP A 83 -3.30 -10.93 -8.98
N LEU A 84 -3.06 -9.76 -8.38
CA LEU A 84 -1.72 -9.21 -8.15
C LEU A 84 -0.90 -10.08 -7.20
N LEU A 85 -1.50 -10.61 -6.15
CA LEU A 85 -0.83 -11.51 -5.21
C LEU A 85 -0.49 -12.85 -5.85
N ALA A 86 -1.33 -13.34 -6.76
CA ALA A 86 -1.11 -14.61 -7.46
C ALA A 86 -0.08 -14.52 -8.59
N LYS A 87 -0.08 -13.40 -9.35
CA LYS A 87 0.72 -13.25 -10.57
C LYS A 87 1.92 -12.31 -10.43
N GLY A 88 1.98 -11.54 -9.34
CA GLY A 88 2.92 -10.44 -9.20
C GLY A 88 2.49 -9.19 -9.97
N TYR A 89 3.39 -8.20 -10.05
CA TYR A 89 3.15 -6.95 -10.77
C TYR A 89 4.42 -6.47 -11.49
N ARG A 90 4.34 -6.34 -12.82
CA ARG A 90 5.48 -5.99 -13.68
C ARG A 90 6.66 -6.93 -13.38
N ASP A 91 7.81 -6.38 -13.01
CA ASP A 91 9.04 -7.13 -12.69
C ASP A 91 9.04 -7.71 -11.27
N VAL A 92 8.03 -7.39 -10.45
CA VAL A 92 7.90 -7.90 -9.08
C VAL A 92 7.08 -9.18 -9.09
N THR A 93 7.78 -10.33 -9.02
CA THR A 93 7.16 -11.65 -9.13
C THR A 93 6.56 -12.18 -7.83
N GLN A 94 6.96 -11.64 -6.68
CA GLN A 94 6.48 -12.09 -5.36
C GLN A 94 6.05 -10.91 -4.49
N LEU A 95 4.74 -10.71 -4.42
CA LEU A 95 4.08 -9.77 -3.51
C LEU A 95 3.50 -10.51 -2.32
N LYS A 96 3.64 -9.93 -1.13
CA LYS A 96 3.00 -10.43 0.09
C LYS A 96 2.20 -9.34 0.75
N LEU A 97 0.94 -9.64 1.05
CA LEU A 97 0.14 -8.82 1.93
C LEU A 97 0.75 -8.83 3.33
N ILE A 98 0.92 -7.65 3.93
CA ILE A 98 1.37 -7.51 5.32
C ILE A 98 0.54 -6.44 6.02
N ALA A 99 0.29 -6.63 7.31
CA ALA A 99 -0.39 -5.63 8.12
C ALA A 99 0.58 -4.49 8.47
N LEU A 100 0.14 -3.23 8.36
CA LEU A 100 0.95 -2.07 8.72
C LEU A 100 1.44 -2.18 10.17
N LYS A 101 0.58 -2.64 11.08
CA LYS A 101 0.94 -2.85 12.49
C LYS A 101 2.18 -3.74 12.65
N GLY A 102 2.27 -4.83 11.90
CA GLY A 102 3.44 -5.73 11.94
C GLY A 102 4.73 -5.09 11.44
N ILE A 103 4.63 -4.04 10.60
CA ILE A 103 5.80 -3.25 10.16
C ILE A 103 6.24 -2.26 11.24
N MET A 104 5.28 -1.73 12.01
CA MET A 104 5.54 -0.72 13.03
C MET A 104 6.05 -1.32 14.34
N GLU A 105 5.69 -2.57 14.66
CA GLU A 105 6.12 -3.28 15.87
C GLU A 105 7.53 -3.91 15.76
N ASP A 106 8.03 -4.17 14.54
CA ASP A 106 9.39 -4.67 14.29
C ASP A 106 10.49 -3.59 14.41
N LYS A 107 10.19 -2.48 15.09
CA LYS A 107 11.04 -1.30 15.27
C LYS A 107 11.41 -1.10 16.73
#